data_AF-A0A4R2R7A3-F1
#
_entry.id   AF-A0A4R2R7A3-F1
#
_cell.length_a   1.000
_cell.length_b   1.000
_cell.length_c   1.000
_cell.angle_alpha   90.00
_cell.angle_beta   90.00
_cell.angle_gamma   90.00
#
_symmetry.space_group_name_H-M   'P 1'
#
loop_
_entity.id
_entity.type
_entity.pdbx_description
1 polymer ?
#
loop_
_entity_poly.entity_id
_entity_poly.type
_entity_poly.pdbx_seq_one_letter_code
_entity_poly.pdbx_strand_id
1 'polypeptide(L)' 'MSSFDFWKMCWEEKWATESDMKQAVVIGELVEEEYEEIVGVAYTS' A
#
# COMPACT_ATOMS: atom_id res chain seq x y z
N MET A 1 -11.44 10.03 4.32
CA MET A 1 -10.34 9.48 3.52
C MET A 1 -10.29 8.00 3.85
N SER A 2 -10.35 7.12 2.84
CA SER A 2 -10.22 5.68 3.07
C SER A 2 -8.76 5.30 3.38
N SER A 3 -8.52 4.11 3.94
CA SER A 3 -7.15 3.60 4.11
C SER A 3 -6.44 3.50 2.75
N PHE A 4 -7.16 3.09 1.70
CA PHE A 4 -6.67 3.12 0.32
C PHE A 4 -6.18 4.50 -0.12
N ASP A 5 -7.02 5.54 0.00
CA ASP A 5 -6.66 6.90 -0.42
C ASP A 5 -5.43 7.43 0.36
N PHE A 6 -5.35 7.10 1.65
CA PHE A 6 -4.23 7.50 2.50
C PHE A 6 -2.92 6.86 2.03
N TRP A 7 -2.90 5.55 1.85
CA TRP A 7 -1.69 4.83 1.45
C TRP A 7 -1.28 5.15 0.01
N LYS A 8 -2.24 5.37 -0.89
CA LYS A 8 -1.97 5.85 -2.25
C LYS A 8 -1.25 7.20 -2.23
N MET A 9 -1.74 8.15 -1.44
CA MET A 9 -1.09 9.45 -1.27
C MET A 9 0.32 9.29 -0.66
N CYS A 10 0.48 8.46 0.38
CA CYS A 10 1.79 8.21 0.98
C CYS A 10 2.81 7.63 -0.01
N TRP A 11 2.37 6.77 -0.93
CA TRP A 11 3.21 6.22 -1.99
C TRP A 11 3.57 7.28 -3.04
N GLU A 12 2.58 7.99 -3.57
CA GLU A 12 2.76 9.02 -4.61
C GLU A 12 3.67 10.16 -4.14
N GLU A 13 3.53 10.58 -2.89
CA GLU A 13 4.36 11.61 -2.24
C GLU A 13 5.71 11.08 -1.72
N LYS A 14 6.00 9.78 -1.92
CA LYS A 14 7.22 9.10 -1.47
C LYS A 14 7.45 9.18 0.05
N TRP A 15 6.37 9.21 0.82
CA TRP A 15 6.39 9.12 2.28
C TRP A 15 6.43 7.68 2.78
N ALA A 16 5.95 6.74 1.97
CA ALA A 16 6.00 5.30 2.24
C ALA A 16 6.94 4.59 1.25
N THR A 17 7.64 3.57 1.75
CA THR A 17 8.43 2.63 0.96
C THR A 17 7.62 1.37 0.64
N GLU A 18 8.13 0.52 -0.26
CA GLU A 18 7.47 -0.76 -0.57
C GLU A 18 7.33 -1.64 0.69
N SER A 19 8.30 -1.57 1.61
CA SER A 19 8.22 -2.30 2.88
C SER A 19 7.09 -1.79 3.77
N ASP A 20 6.85 -0.47 3.79
CA ASP A 20 5.74 0.11 4.55
C ASP A 20 4.40 -0.31 3.95
N MET A 21 4.32 -0.33 2.61
CA MET A 21 3.14 -0.81 1.88
C MET A 21 2.86 -2.29 2.17
N LYS A 22 3.89 -3.15 2.21
CA LYS A 22 3.73 -4.56 2.60
C LYS A 22 3.26 -4.71 4.04
N GLN A 23 3.79 -3.89 4.95
CA GLN A 23 3.34 -3.90 6.34
C GLN A 23 1.88 -3.47 6.46
N ALA A 24 1.42 -2.50 5.67
CA ALA A 24 0.03 -2.07 5.62
C ALA A 24 -0.92 -3.24 5.26
N VAL A 25 -0.51 -4.10 4.33
CA VAL A 25 -1.25 -5.34 4.00
C VAL A 25 -1.27 -6.30 5.19
N VAL A 26 -0.12 -6.52 5.83
CA VAL A 26 0.01 -7.44 6.98
C VAL A 26 -0.87 -7.03 8.17
N ILE A 27 -1.02 -5.72 8.42
CA ILE A 27 -1.86 -5.20 9.51
C ILE A 27 -3.33 -5.02 9.12
N GLY A 28 -3.69 -5.29 7.85
CA GLY A 28 -5.06 -5.20 7.33
C GLY A 28 -5.54 -3.79 7.00
N GLU A 29 -4.62 -2.83 6.85
CA GLU A 29 -4.94 -1.48 6.36
C GLU A 29 -5.13 -1.45 4.84
N LEU A 30 -4.54 -2.41 4.13
CA LEU A 30 -4.74 -2.67 2.72
C LEU A 30 -5.03 -4.15 2.50
N VAL A 31 -5.75 -4.47 1.43
CA VAL A 31 -5.75 -5.83 0.87
C VAL A 31 -4.67 -5.98 -0.21
N GLU A 32 -4.32 -7.21 -0.56
CA GLU A 32 -3.29 -7.50 -1.57
C GLU A 32 -3.58 -6.84 -2.93
N GLU A 33 -4.86 -6.78 -3.33
CA GLU A 33 -5.31 -6.14 -4.58
C GLU A 33 -5.06 -4.62 -4.57
N GLU A 34 -5.29 -3.96 -3.42
CA GLU A 34 -5.05 -2.52 -3.25
C GLU A 34 -3.55 -2.20 -3.26
N TYR A 35 -2.73 -3.07 -2.65
CA TYR A 35 -1.27 -2.96 -2.74
C TYR A 35 -0.81 -3.01 -4.19
N GLU A 36 -1.31 -3.97 -4.97
CA GLU A 36 -0.94 -4.12 -6.39
C GLU A 36 -1.39 -2.90 -7.20
N GLU A 37 -2.56 -2.33 -6.92
CA GLU A 37 -3.03 -1.11 -7.58
C GLU A 37 -2.13 0.10 -7.28
N ILE A 38 -1.66 0.26 -6.03
CA ILE A 38 -0.84 1.41 -5.62
C ILE A 38 0.60 1.26 -6.09
N VAL A 39 1.22 0.09 -5.86
CA VAL A 39 2.66 -0.14 -6.11
C VAL A 39 2.91 -0.57 -7.57
N GLY A 40 1.91 -1.14 -8.24
CA GLY A 40 2.01 -1.63 -9.61
C GLY A 40 2.72 -2.98 -9.75
N VAL A 41 2.91 -3.70 -8.63
CA VAL A 41 3.49 -5.05 -8.60
C VAL A 41 2.65 -5.93 -7.70
N ALA A 42 2.50 -7.21 -8.07
CA ALA A 42 1.78 -8.18 -7.25
C ALA A 42 2.37 -8.26 -5.84
N TYR A 43 1.50 -8.36 -4.83
CA TYR A 43 1.95 -8.60 -3.46
C TYR A 43 2.61 -9.99 -3.37
N THR A 44 3.85 -10.02 -2.87
CA THR A 44 4.56 -11.25 -2.57
C THR A 44 5.07 -11.19 -1.15
N SER A 45 4.66 -12.18 -0.34
CA SER A 45 5.07 -12.37 1.06
C SER A 45 6.56 -12.62 1.23
#